data_AF-A0A3D1S029-F1
#
_entry.id   AF-A0A3D1S029-F1
#
_cell.length_a   1.000
_cell.length_b   1.000
_cell.length_c   1.000
_cell.angle_alpha   90.00
_cell.angle_beta   90.00
_cell.angle_gamma   90.00
#
_symmetry.space_group_name_H-M   'P 1'
#
loop_
_entity.id
_entity.type
_entity.pdbx_description
1 polymer ?
#
loop_
_entity_poly.entity_id
_entity_poly.type
_entity_poly.pdbx_seq_one_letter_code
_entity_poly.pdbx_strand_id
1 'polypeptide(L)' 'FKGLTIKGIYGREMFETWYKMASLIQSGLDLSPIITHEFPLAEFAKGFETMNSGQSGKVILDWQ' A
#
# COMPACT_ATOMS: atom_id res chain seq x y z
N PHE A 1 -20.19 -13.82 29.63
CA PHE A 1 -19.97 -13.80 28.17
C PHE A 1 -18.69 -13.03 27.89
N LYS A 2 -17.71 -13.60 27.18
CA LYS A 2 -16.32 -13.12 27.11
C LYS A 2 -16.09 -11.87 26.23
N GLY A 3 -16.96 -10.85 26.33
CA GLY A 3 -16.74 -9.44 25.94
C GLY A 3 -15.89 -9.12 24.70
N LEU A 4 -15.89 -9.97 23.66
CA LEU A 4 -14.98 -9.84 22.53
C LEU A 4 -15.68 -8.99 21.46
N THR A 5 -15.09 -7.87 21.10
CA THR A 5 -15.59 -7.00 20.03
C THR A 5 -14.87 -7.33 18.73
N ILE A 6 -15.62 -7.81 17.74
CA ILE A 6 -15.10 -8.04 16.38
C ILE A 6 -15.43 -6.80 15.55
N LYS A 7 -14.42 -6.24 14.88
CA LYS A 7 -14.59 -5.15 13.91
C LYS A 7 -14.20 -5.66 12.52
N GLY A 8 -15.15 -5.68 11.60
CA GLY A 8 -14.87 -5.92 10.18
C GLY A 8 -14.44 -4.61 9.53
N ILE A 9 -13.21 -4.54 9.03
CA ILE A 9 -12.71 -3.37 8.30
C ILE A 9 -12.85 -3.67 6.81
N TYR A 10 -13.61 -2.83 6.11
CA TYR A 10 -13.74 -2.90 4.66
C TYR A 10 -13.46 -1.51 4.07
N GLY A 11 -12.47 -1.42 3.18
CA GLY A 11 -12.05 -0.16 2.59
C GLY A 11 -11.37 0.78 3.59
N ARG A 12 -11.74 2.07 3.56
CA ARG A 12 -11.19 3.13 4.42
C ARG A 12 -12.33 3.96 4.98
N GLU A 13 -12.20 4.39 6.22
CA GLU A 13 -13.08 5.42 6.77
C GLU A 13 -12.77 6.73 6.06
N MET A 14 -13.73 7.21 5.27
CA MET A 14 -13.57 8.39 4.45
C MET A 14 -13.14 9.58 5.32
N PHE A 15 -12.16 10.34 4.81
CA PHE A 15 -11.52 11.47 5.47
C PHE A 15 -10.66 11.13 6.69
N GLU A 16 -11.20 10.49 7.72
CA GLU A 16 -10.50 10.16 8.97
C GLU A 16 -9.21 9.37 8.75
N THR A 17 -9.27 8.32 7.93
CA THR A 17 -8.08 7.49 7.66
C THR A 17 -7.03 8.24 6.84
N TRP A 18 -7.46 9.14 5.96
CA TRP A 18 -6.56 9.96 5.13
C TRP A 18 -5.83 11.00 5.97
N TYR A 19 -6.52 11.69 6.88
CA TYR A 19 -5.88 12.66 7.78
C TYR A 19 -4.85 11.99 8.70
N LYS A 20 -5.17 10.81 9.24
CA LYS A 20 -4.24 10.02 10.06
C LYS A 20 -2.99 9.65 9.26
N MET A 21 -3.15 9.13 8.05
CA MET A 21 -2.02 8.76 7.20
C MET A 21 -1.16 9.96 6.79
N ALA A 22 -1.78 11.09 6.42
CA ALA A 22 -1.04 12.30 6.09
C ALA A 22 -0.24 12.83 7.28
N SER A 23 -0.83 12.83 8.48
CA SER A 23 -0.15 13.22 9.72
C SER A 23 1.04 12.31 10.03
N LEU A 24 0.91 10.99 9.84
CA LEU A 24 2.02 10.03 10.04
C LEU A 24 3.18 10.29 9.08
N ILE A 25 2.91 10.52 7.80
CA ILE A 25 3.94 10.83 6.80
C ILE A 25 4.64 12.15 7.15
N GLN A 26 3.87 13.20 7.49
CA GLN A 26 4.43 14.50 7.90
C GLN A 26 5.27 14.41 9.17
N SER A 27 4.94 13.46 10.06
CA SER A 27 5.69 13.19 11.30
C SER A 27 6.97 12.37 11.07
N GLY A 28 7.28 12.01 9.82
CA GLY A 28 8.52 11.33 9.44
C GLY A 28 8.38 9.83 9.19
N LEU A 29 7.16 9.30 9.01
CA LEU A 29 6.99 7.93 8.54
C LEU A 29 7.48 7.82 7.09
N ASP A 30 8.62 7.17 6.90
CA ASP A 30 9.16 6.83 5.58
C ASP A 30 8.48 5.58 5.01
N LEU A 31 7.88 5.73 3.83
CA LEU A 31 7.23 4.64 3.09
C LEU A 31 8.12 4.07 1.99
N SER A 32 9.25 4.69 1.66
CA SER A 32 10.16 4.21 0.61
C SER A 32 10.55 2.73 0.75
N PRO A 33 10.80 2.16 1.95
CA PRO A 33 11.19 0.76 2.09
C PRO A 33 10.14 -0.27 1.63
N ILE A 34 8.85 0.12 1.53
CA ILE A 34 7.81 -0.79 1.07
C ILE A 34 7.77 -0.92 -0.46
N ILE A 35 8.35 0.06 -1.16
CA ILE A 35 8.47 0.08 -2.62
C ILE A 35 9.66 -0.81 -2.97
N THR A 36 9.35 -1.94 -3.59
CA THR A 36 10.36 -2.96 -3.91
C THR A 36 10.81 -2.94 -5.36
N HIS A 37 9.92 -2.52 -6.26
CA HIS A 37 10.16 -2.53 -7.69
C HIS A 37 9.46 -1.35 -8.36
N GLU A 38 10.12 -0.79 -9.37
CA GLU A 38 9.58 0.24 -10.25
C GLU A 38 9.83 -0.20 -11.69
N PHE A 39 8.78 -0.19 -12.50
CA PHE A 39 8.85 -0.54 -13.92
C PHE A 39 8.18 0.56 -14.75
N PRO A 40 8.65 0.81 -15.98
CA PRO A 40 7.88 1.61 -16.92
C PRO A 40 6.51 0.96 -17.20
N LEU A 41 5.48 1.76 -17.47
CA LEU A 41 4.14 1.27 -17.80
C LEU A 41 4.15 0.26 -18.96
N ALA A 42 5.04 0.44 -19.93
CA ALA A 42 5.21 -0.49 -21.05
C ALA A 42 5.55 -1.93 -20.59
N GLU A 43 6.18 -2.08 -19.41
CA GLU A 43 6.52 -3.37 -18.79
C GLU A 43 5.44 -3.85 -17.80
N PHE A 44 4.18 -3.40 -17.92
CA PHE A 44 3.11 -3.78 -16.99
C PHE A 44 3.03 -5.29 -16.75
N ALA A 45 3.17 -6.12 -17.81
CA ALA A 45 3.09 -7.57 -17.71
C ALA A 45 4.12 -8.15 -16.72
N LYS A 46 5.37 -7.66 -16.80
CA LYS A 46 6.45 -8.04 -15.89
C LYS A 46 6.22 -7.50 -14.48
N GLY A 47 5.64 -6.31 -14.34
CA GLY A 47 5.22 -5.76 -13.05
C GLY A 47 4.18 -6.66 -12.35
N PHE A 48 3.18 -7.12 -13.08
CA PHE A 48 2.17 -8.05 -12.57
C PHE A 48 2.75 -9.44 -12.25
N GLU A 49 3.63 -9.98 -13.09
CA GLU A 49 4.32 -11.24 -12.81
C GLU A 49 5.15 -11.15 -11.52
N THR A 50 5.91 -10.07 -11.36
CA THR A 50 6.70 -9.79 -10.16
C THR A 50 5.80 -9.69 -8.93
N MET A 51 4.65 -9.02 -9.04
CA MET A 51 3.66 -8.93 -7.95
C MET A 51 3.09 -10.31 -7.57
N ASN A 52 2.77 -11.14 -8.55
CA ASN A 52 2.20 -12.48 -8.35
C ASN A 52 3.23 -13.51 -7.83
N SER A 53 4.52 -13.26 -8.03
CA SER A 53 5.59 -14.16 -7.56
C SER A 53 5.66 -14.28 -6.02
N GLY A 54 5.05 -13.33 -5.29
CA GLY A 54 5.16 -13.24 -3.83
C GLY A 54 6.50 -12.67 -3.34
N GLN A 55 7.44 -12.36 -4.25
CA GLN A 55 8.75 -11.77 -3.93
C GLN A 55 8.76 -10.25 -4.13
N SER A 56 7.65 -9.58 -3.80
CA SER A 56 7.53 -8.13 -3.89
C SER A 56 6.70 -7.57 -2.72
N GLY A 57 6.94 -6.32 -2.37
CA GLY A 57 6.15 -5.57 -1.39
C GLY A 57 5.12 -4.69 -2.12
N LYS A 58 5.61 -3.59 -2.68
CA LYS A 58 4.86 -2.71 -3.59
C LYS A 58 5.61 -2.59 -4.90
N VAL A 59 4.87 -2.75 -6.01
CA VAL A 59 5.33 -2.49 -7.37
C VAL A 59 4.69 -1.19 -7.85
N ILE A 60 5.48 -0.28 -8.44
CA ILE A 60 5.01 0.95 -9.07
C ILE A 60 5.19 0.81 -10.59
N LEU A 61 4.16 1.21 -11.34
CA LEU A 61 4.22 1.37 -12.79
C LEU A 61 4.29 2.86 -13.09
N ASP A 62 5.43 3.31 -13.63
CA ASP A 62 5.67 4.71 -13.95
C ASP A 62 5.12 5.06 -15.35
N TRP A 63 4.51 6.24 -15.46
CA TRP A 63 3.91 6.79 -16.68
C TRP A 63 4.84 7.73 -17.44
N GLN A 64 6.03 8.03 -16.89
CA GLN A 64 7.06 8.86 -17.52
C GLN A 64 7.82 8.12 -18.62
#